data_AF-A0A962ZD93-F1
#
_entry.id   AF-A0A962ZD93-F1
#
_cell.length_a   1.000
_cell.length_b   1.000
_cell.length_c   1.000
_cell.angle_alpha   90.00
_cell.angle_beta   90.00
_cell.angle_gamma   90.00
#
_symmetry.space_group_name_H-M   'P 1'
#
loop_
_entity.id
_entity.type
_entity.pdbx_description
1 polymer ?
#
loop_
_entity_poly.entity_id
_entity_poly.type
_entity_poly.pdbx_seq_one_letter_code
_entity_poly.pdbx_strand_id
1 'polypeptide(L)' 'MRLSGKTAIVTGGASGFGEGIARRFAAEGASVAIFDLNGEGAAEV' A
#
# COMPACT_ATOMS: atom_id res chain seq x y z
N MET A 1 9.91 -10.49 -9.33
CA MET A 1 8.72 -10.00 -8.61
C MET A 1 8.44 -10.94 -7.45
N ARG A 2 8.73 -10.52 -6.21
CA ARG A 2 8.59 -11.35 -5.00
C ARG A 2 7.14 -11.49 -4.51
N LEU A 3 6.29 -10.50 -4.81
CA LEU A 3 4.92 -10.42 -4.28
C LEU A 3 3.84 -10.61 -5.35
N SER A 4 4.21 -11.08 -6.54
CA SER A 4 3.30 -11.30 -7.65
C SER A 4 2.12 -12.19 -7.26
N GLY A 5 0.90 -11.70 -7.50
CA GLY A 5 -0.35 -12.42 -7.22
C GLY A 5 -0.69 -12.53 -5.74
N LYS A 6 -0.02 -11.78 -4.86
CA LYS A 6 -0.40 -11.66 -3.45
C LYS A 6 -1.34 -10.49 -3.22
N THR A 7 -2.13 -10.58 -2.17
CA THR A 7 -2.92 -9.47 -1.65
C THR A 7 -2.30 -9.00 -0.33
N ALA A 8 -2.14 -7.69 -0.16
CA ALA A 8 -1.60 -7.08 1.05
C ALA A 8 -2.50 -5.95 1.55
N ILE A 9 -2.61 -5.81 2.87
CA ILE A 9 -3.20 -4.65 3.52
C ILE A 9 -2.07 -3.89 4.20
N VAL A 10 -1.98 -2.58 3.94
CA VAL A 10 -1.02 -1.69 4.61
C VAL A 10 -1.78 -0.75 5.52
N THR A 11 -1.59 -0.89 6.82
CA THR A 11 -2.14 0.03 7.82
C THR A 11 -1.25 1.28 7.94
N GLY A 12 -1.82 2.46 8.13
CA GLY A 12 -1.04 3.70 8.17
C GLY A 12 -0.41 4.04 6.81
N GLY A 13 -1.03 3.59 5.71
CA GLY A 13 -0.45 3.66 4.37
C GLY A 13 -0.62 4.99 3.65
N ALA A 14 -1.31 5.98 4.24
CA ALA A 14 -1.54 7.28 3.60
C ALA A 14 -0.31 8.20 3.58
N SER A 15 0.76 7.87 4.29
CA SER A 15 1.99 8.67 4.30
C SER A 15 3.23 7.91 4.80
N GLY A 16 4.39 8.57 4.74
CA GLY A 16 5.62 8.12 5.37
C GLY A 16 6.07 6.73 4.91
N PHE A 17 6.44 5.87 5.87
CA PHE A 17 6.86 4.51 5.54
C PHE A 17 5.72 3.63 5.03
N GLY A 18 4.49 3.83 5.50
CA GLY A 18 3.34 3.06 5.05
C GLY A 18 3.09 3.24 3.55
N GLU A 19 3.11 4.49 3.08
CA GLU A 19 3.02 4.80 1.64
C GLU A 19 4.16 4.13 0.87
N GLY A 20 5.41 4.29 1.32
CA GLY A 20 6.57 3.69 0.67
C GLY A 20 6.48 2.16 0.56
N ILE A 21 5.99 1.50 1.61
CA ILE A 21 5.75 0.05 1.63
C ILE A 21 4.66 -0.33 0.64
N ALA A 22 3.53 0.38 0.64
CA ALA A 22 2.43 0.11 -0.27
C ALA A 22 2.86 0.22 -1.74
N ARG A 23 3.55 1.31 -2.10
CA ARG A 23 4.10 1.52 -3.44
C ARG A 23 5.10 0.44 -3.82
N ARG A 24 5.98 0.03 -2.89
CA ARG A 24 6.94 -1.06 -3.15
C ARG A 24 6.23 -2.39 -3.36
N PHE A 25 5.19 -2.68 -2.60
CA PHE A 25 4.46 -3.94 -2.71
C PHE A 25 3.68 -4.02 -4.02
N ALA A 26 3.04 -2.93 -4.43
CA ALA A 26 2.40 -2.82 -5.73
C ALA A 26 3.41 -3.02 -6.87
N ALA A 27 4.58 -2.38 -6.79
CA ALA A 27 5.65 -2.56 -7.78
C ALA A 27 6.21 -4.00 -7.86
N GLU A 28 6.10 -4.77 -6.76
CA GLU A 28 6.46 -6.19 -6.71
C GLU A 28 5.33 -7.13 -7.19
N GLY A 29 4.19 -6.59 -7.61
CA GLY A 29 3.07 -7.32 -8.22
C GLY A 29 1.96 -7.73 -7.24
N ALA A 30 1.90 -7.14 -6.05
CA ALA A 30 0.81 -7.35 -5.12
C ALA A 30 -0.41 -6.46 -5.47
N SER A 31 -1.62 -6.97 -5.20
CA SER A 31 -2.79 -6.11 -5.01
C SER A 31 -2.76 -5.56 -3.58
N VAL A 32 -2.73 -4.24 -3.44
CA VAL A 32 -2.56 -3.57 -2.14
C VAL A 32 -3.81 -2.78 -1.77
N ALA A 33 -4.28 -2.96 -0.55
CA ALA A 33 -5.31 -2.11 0.06
C ALA A 33 -4.67 -1.23 1.14
N ILE A 34 -5.00 0.06 1.14
CA ILE A 34 -4.57 1.01 2.16
C ILE A 34 -5.64 1.09 3.25
N PHE A 35 -5.23 0.93 4.51
CA PHE A 35 -6.09 1.10 5.67
C PHE A 35 -5.54 2.20 6.56
N ASP A 36 -6.11 3.39 6.44
CA ASP A 36 -5.65 4.58 7.16
C ASP A 36 -6.84 5.38 7.71
N LEU A 37 -6.57 6.18 8.73
CA LEU A 37 -7.52 7.16 9.24
C LEU A 37 -7.68 8.34 8.27
N ASN A 38 -6.60 8.71 7.56
CA ASN A 38 -6.66 9.71 6.49
C ASN A 38 -7.15 9.05 5.19
N GLY A 39 -8.48 9.00 5.01
CA GLY A 39 -9.09 8.42 3.81
C GLY A 39 -8.77 9.17 2.51
N GLU A 40 -8.63 10.49 2.56
CA GLU A 40 -8.24 11.30 1.39
C GLU A 40 -6.81 10.97 0.98
N GLY A 41 -5.86 11.00 1.93
CA GLY A 41 -4.47 10.62 1.66
C GLY A 41 -4.35 9.17 1.20
N ALA A 42 -5.14 8.25 1.76
CA ALA A 42 -5.16 6.86 1.32
C ALA A 42 -5.64 6.67 -0.14
N ALA A 43 -6.49 7.57 -0.65
CA ALA A 43 -6.96 7.53 -2.04
C ALA A 43 -5.92 8.05 -3.05
N GLU A 44 -4.89 8.77 -2.59
CA GLU A 44 -3.80 9.30 -3.42
C GLU A 44 -2.59 8.34 -3.53
N VAL A 45 -2.57 7.27 -2.74
CA VAL A 45 -1.47 6.29 -2.69
C VAL A 45 -1.65 5.18 -3.72
#